data_AF-F4Y5X1-F1
#
_entry.id   AF-F4Y5X1-F1
#
_cell.length_a   1.000
_cell.length_b   1.000
_cell.length_c   1.000
_cell.angle_alpha   90.00
_cell.angle_beta   90.00
_cell.angle_gamma   90.00
#
_symmetry.space_group_name_H-M   'P 1'
#
loop_
_entity.id
_entity.type
_entity.pdbx_description
1 polymer ?
#
loop_
_entity_poly.entity_id
_entity_poly.type
_entity_poly.pdbx_seq_one_letter_code
_entity_poly.pdbx_strand_id
1 'polypeptide(L)'
;ADRFVLNNINKNEFKTYAESIMDSVLNIPFFNKNILSHSFNGKKSLLKRRLINIKEANLKKQSKLIPIFICIFTFLLIVIQSQFLMGQSITDYNYKKPLQNDHQILDESKNFGSNSGSFVMYSMKKDKYYIYNEKESRKRYSPDSTYKIYLAMFGLDRHIISDKNS
;
A
#
# COMPACT_ATOMS: atom_id res chain seq x y z
N ALA A 1 -11.75 -40.41 -22.95
CA ALA A 1 -11.70 -39.58 -24.16
C ALA A 1 -12.14 -38.14 -23.86
N ASP A 2 -13.43 -37.85 -23.66
CA ASP A 2 -13.92 -36.45 -23.55
C ASP A 2 -13.26 -35.64 -22.44
N ARG A 3 -13.04 -36.23 -21.25
CA ARG A 3 -12.36 -35.54 -20.13
C ARG A 3 -10.92 -35.13 -20.45
N PHE A 4 -10.22 -35.88 -21.30
CA PHE A 4 -8.88 -35.54 -21.76
C PHE A 4 -8.93 -34.36 -22.74
N VAL A 5 -9.92 -34.34 -23.64
CA VAL A 5 -10.11 -33.23 -24.58
C VAL A 5 -10.51 -31.96 -23.83
N LEU A 6 -11.49 -32.04 -22.92
CA LEU A 6 -11.96 -30.92 -22.11
C LEU A 6 -10.88 -30.30 -21.19
N ASN A 7 -9.83 -31.06 -20.87
CA ASN A 7 -8.70 -30.54 -20.10
C ASN A 7 -7.66 -29.81 -20.97
N ASN A 8 -7.69 -30.00 -22.30
CA ASN A 8 -6.71 -29.46 -23.24
C ASN A 8 -7.28 -28.38 -24.16
N ILE A 9 -8.57 -28.04 -24.04
CA ILE A 9 -9.25 -26.99 -24.83
C ILE A 9 -9.79 -25.89 -23.92
N ASN A 10 -10.00 -24.68 -24.46
CA ASN A 10 -10.55 -23.58 -23.67
C ASN A 10 -12.02 -23.81 -23.32
N LYS A 11 -12.49 -23.27 -22.18
CA LYS A 11 -13.92 -23.37 -21.79
C LYS A 11 -14.88 -22.84 -22.86
N ASN A 12 -14.42 -21.85 -23.62
CA ASN A 12 -15.11 -21.19 -24.72
C ASN A 12 -15.40 -22.18 -25.87
N GLU A 13 -14.54 -23.18 -26.04
CA GLU A 13 -14.54 -24.17 -27.12
C GLU A 13 -15.36 -25.42 -26.77
N PHE A 14 -15.84 -25.54 -25.52
CA PHE A 14 -16.63 -26.70 -25.07
C PHE A 14 -17.94 -26.83 -25.87
N LYS A 15 -18.54 -25.70 -26.27
CA LYS A 15 -19.76 -25.68 -27.10
C LYS A 15 -19.47 -26.23 -28.51
N THR A 16 -18.44 -25.71 -29.16
CA THR A 16 -18.01 -26.12 -30.50
C THR A 16 -17.59 -27.60 -30.53
N TYR A 17 -16.96 -28.08 -29.46
CA TYR A 17 -16.64 -29.49 -29.30
C TYR A 17 -17.90 -30.37 -29.22
N ALA A 18 -18.90 -29.98 -28.43
CA ALA A 18 -20.17 -30.70 -28.35
C ALA A 18 -20.93 -30.72 -29.68
N GLU A 19 -20.92 -29.60 -30.41
CA GLU A 19 -21.51 -29.46 -31.74
C GLU A 19 -20.81 -30.38 -32.76
N SER A 20 -19.48 -30.48 -32.73
CA SER A 20 -18.73 -31.40 -33.61
C SER A 20 -19.07 -32.87 -33.38
N ILE A 21 -19.31 -33.26 -32.12
CA ILE A 21 -19.74 -34.62 -31.78
C ILE A 21 -21.15 -34.86 -32.32
N MET A 22 -22.04 -33.89 -32.21
CA MET A 22 -23.41 -34.01 -32.69
C MET A 22 -23.47 -34.07 -34.22
N ASP A 23 -22.67 -33.26 -34.90
CA ASP A 23 -22.57 -33.19 -36.35
C ASP A 23 -21.96 -34.48 -36.93
N SER A 24 -20.94 -35.03 -36.27
CA SER A 24 -20.32 -36.32 -36.63
C SER A 24 -21.27 -37.51 -36.54
N VAL A 25 -22.40 -37.38 -35.84
CA VAL A 25 -23.44 -38.42 -35.76
C VAL A 25 -24.55 -38.18 -36.78
N LEU A 26 -24.87 -36.92 -37.08
CA LEU A 26 -25.95 -36.54 -37.98
C LEU A 26 -25.55 -36.62 -39.47
N ASN A 27 -24.29 -36.34 -39.80
CA ASN A 27 -23.83 -36.19 -41.19
C ASN A 27 -23.12 -37.42 -41.78
N ILE A 28 -23.22 -38.61 -41.18
CA ILE A 28 -22.64 -39.82 -41.77
C ILE A 28 -23.57 -40.35 -42.87
N PRO A 29 -23.17 -40.33 -44.15
CA PRO A 29 -23.88 -41.07 -45.19
C PRO A 29 -23.79 -42.56 -44.87
N PHE A 30 -24.93 -43.24 -44.96
CA PHE A 30 -25.17 -44.64 -44.57
C PHE A 30 -24.25 -45.67 -45.27
N PHE A 31 -23.35 -45.24 -46.16
CA PHE A 31 -22.71 -46.07 -47.17
C PHE A 31 -21.22 -46.42 -46.96
N ASN A 32 -20.57 -45.94 -45.89
CA ASN A 32 -19.18 -46.36 -45.63
C ASN A 32 -18.93 -46.63 -44.14
N LYS A 33 -19.32 -47.83 -43.68
CA LYS A 33 -19.03 -48.33 -42.32
C LYS A 33 -17.57 -48.78 -42.21
N ASN A 34 -16.65 -47.82 -42.10
CA ASN A 34 -15.31 -48.12 -41.61
C ASN A 34 -15.41 -48.56 -40.14
N ILE A 35 -14.73 -49.66 -39.78
CA ILE A 35 -14.77 -50.29 -38.45
C ILE A 35 -14.41 -49.31 -37.31
N LEU A 36 -13.63 -48.27 -37.62
CA LEU A 36 -13.26 -47.20 -36.68
C LEU A 36 -14.42 -46.25 -36.33
N SER A 37 -15.45 -46.11 -37.17
CA SER A 37 -16.60 -45.22 -36.87
C SER A 37 -17.55 -45.82 -35.83
N HIS A 38 -17.59 -47.15 -35.68
CA HIS A 38 -18.37 -47.81 -34.62
C HIS A 38 -17.86 -47.52 -33.20
N SER A 39 -16.58 -47.14 -33.04
CA SER A 39 -15.99 -46.78 -31.74
C SER A 39 -16.45 -45.39 -31.24
N PHE A 40 -16.73 -44.46 -32.16
CA PHE A 40 -17.17 -43.10 -31.84
C PHE A 40 -18.70 -42.90 -31.93
N ASN A 41 -19.38 -43.62 -32.83
CA ASN A 41 -20.84 -43.54 -33.05
C ASN A 41 -21.62 -44.54 -32.19
N GLY A 42 -21.46 -44.43 -30.87
CA GLY A 42 -22.20 -45.26 -29.92
C GLY A 42 -23.72 -44.98 -29.90
N LYS A 43 -24.48 -45.91 -29.32
CA LYS A 43 -25.93 -45.78 -29.05
C LYS A 43 -26.28 -44.40 -28.45
N LYS A 44 -27.50 -43.91 -28.71
CA LYS A 44 -28.07 -42.65 -28.19
C LYS A 44 -27.81 -42.41 -26.68
N SER A 45 -27.79 -43.46 -25.87
CA SER A 45 -27.47 -43.39 -24.43
C SER A 45 -26.03 -42.95 -24.13
N LEU A 46 -25.06 -43.39 -24.95
CA LEU A 46 -23.65 -43.00 -24.83
C LEU A 46 -23.47 -41.53 -25.18
N LEU A 47 -24.05 -41.09 -26.30
CA LEU A 47 -24.03 -39.67 -26.71
C LEU A 47 -24.65 -38.75 -25.67
N LYS A 48 -25.80 -39.14 -25.11
CA LYS A 48 -26.43 -38.41 -24.01
C LYS A 48 -25.49 -38.27 -22.81
N ARG A 49 -24.77 -39.34 -22.46
CA ARG A 49 -23.80 -39.33 -21.35
C ARG A 49 -22.58 -38.45 -21.62
N ARG A 50 -22.08 -38.42 -22.87
CA ARG A 50 -20.98 -37.52 -23.29
C ARG A 50 -21.39 -36.05 -23.20
N LEU A 51 -22.58 -35.70 -23.68
CA LEU A 51 -23.12 -34.33 -23.59
C LEU A 51 -23.33 -33.88 -22.12
N ILE A 52 -23.81 -34.78 -21.26
CA ILE A 52 -23.94 -34.50 -19.82
C ILE A 52 -22.57 -34.22 -19.20
N ASN A 53 -21.55 -35.03 -19.49
CA ASN A 53 -20.19 -34.83 -18.98
C ASN A 53 -19.57 -33.49 -19.43
N ILE A 54 -19.82 -33.06 -20.68
CA ILE A 54 -19.35 -31.76 -21.19
C ILE A 54 -20.06 -30.61 -20.47
N LYS A 55 -21.37 -30.72 -20.22
CA LYS A 55 -22.14 -29.74 -19.44
C LYS A 55 -21.61 -29.62 -18.00
N GLU A 56 -21.38 -30.74 -17.34
CA GLU A 56 -20.84 -30.76 -15.97
C GLU A 56 -19.43 -30.15 -15.89
N ALA A 57 -18.57 -30.39 -16.88
CA ALA A 57 -17.25 -29.79 -16.96
C ALA A 57 -17.30 -28.26 -17.14
N ASN A 58 -18.24 -27.75 -17.95
CA ASN A 58 -18.47 -26.31 -18.11
C ASN A 58 -18.97 -25.66 -16.81
N LEU A 59 -19.84 -26.36 -16.09
CA LEU A 59 -20.44 -25.91 -14.83
C LEU A 59 -19.49 -25.97 -13.63
N LYS A 60 -18.24 -26.44 -13.77
CA LYS A 60 -17.20 -26.32 -12.76
C LYS A 60 -16.81 -24.83 -12.61
N LYS A 61 -17.69 -24.13 -11.91
CA LYS A 61 -17.69 -22.71 -11.57
C LYS A 61 -16.42 -22.47 -10.76
N GLN A 62 -15.50 -21.65 -11.29
CA GLN A 62 -14.40 -21.15 -10.47
C GLN A 62 -15.02 -20.50 -9.24
N SER A 63 -14.59 -20.97 -8.06
CA SER A 63 -15.08 -20.51 -6.77
C SER A 63 -14.92 -18.98 -6.67
N LYS A 64 -16.03 -18.25 -6.81
CA LYS A 64 -16.06 -16.78 -6.63
C LYS A 64 -15.75 -16.36 -5.19
N LEU A 65 -15.57 -17.31 -4.26
CA LEU A 65 -15.24 -17.03 -2.87
C LEU A 65 -13.76 -16.64 -2.70
N ILE A 66 -12.87 -17.18 -3.54
CA ILE A 66 -11.44 -16.88 -3.50
C ILE A 66 -11.16 -15.38 -3.73
N PRO A 67 -11.69 -14.72 -4.79
CA PRO A 67 -11.46 -13.28 -4.98
C PRO A 67 -12.12 -12.43 -3.90
N ILE A 68 -13.27 -12.86 -3.34
CA ILE A 68 -13.95 -12.13 -2.25
C ILE A 68 -13.09 -12.15 -0.98
N PHE A 69 -12.51 -13.30 -0.63
CA PHE A 69 -11.64 -13.43 0.53
C PHE A 69 -10.37 -12.58 0.39
N ILE A 70 -9.79 -12.54 -0.82
CA ILE A 70 -8.64 -11.69 -1.15
C ILE A 70 -9.01 -10.21 -0.97
N CYS A 71 -10.15 -9.75 -1.50
CA CYS A 71 -10.59 -8.37 -1.34
C CYS A 71 -10.78 -7.99 0.15
N ILE A 72 -11.44 -8.84 0.94
CA ILE A 72 -11.66 -8.61 2.37
C ILE A 72 -10.32 -8.53 3.11
N PHE A 73 -9.40 -9.46 2.83
CA PHE A 73 -8.07 -9.47 3.44
C PHE A 73 -7.27 -8.20 3.10
N THR A 74 -7.29 -7.76 1.83
CA THR A 74 -6.61 -6.53 1.42
C THR A 74 -7.21 -5.28 2.09
N PHE A 75 -8.53 -5.21 2.25
CA PHE A 75 -9.19 -4.11 2.94
C PHE A 75 -8.79 -4.05 4.41
N LEU A 76 -8.71 -5.20 5.07
CA LEU A 76 -8.32 -5.31 6.48
C LEU A 76 -6.87 -4.86 6.70
N LEU A 77 -5.96 -5.20 5.78
CA LEU A 77 -4.57 -4.73 5.81
C LEU A 77 -4.47 -3.20 5.66
N ILE A 78 -5.26 -2.58 4.78
CA ILE A 78 -5.28 -1.12 4.60
C ILE A 78 -5.76 -0.42 5.88
N VAL A 79 -6.80 -0.95 6.53
CA VAL A 79 -7.33 -0.37 7.78
C VAL A 79 -6.29 -0.45 8.91
N ILE A 80 -5.58 -1.58 9.06
CA ILE A 80 -4.53 -1.74 10.09
C ILE A 80 -3.37 -0.75 9.87
N GLN A 81 -2.95 -0.52 8.61
CA GLN A 81 -1.86 0.41 8.31
C GLN A 81 -2.23 1.87 8.57
N SER A 82 -3.50 2.25 8.44
CA SER A 82 -3.95 3.63 8.68
C SER A 82 -3.76 4.09 10.12
N GLN A 83 -3.88 3.18 11.10
CA GLN A 83 -3.67 3.49 12.52
C GLN A 83 -2.19 3.63 12.91
N PHE A 84 -1.28 2.98 12.17
CA PHE A 84 0.16 3.07 12.44
C PHE A 84 0.76 4.43 12.04
N LEU A 85 0.22 5.05 10.98
CA LEU A 85 0.68 6.37 10.52
C LEU A 85 0.26 7.50 11.47
N MET A 86 -0.84 7.35 12.21
CA MET A 86 -1.36 8.38 13.11
C MET A 86 -0.66 8.41 14.48
N GLY A 87 -0.01 7.31 14.90
CA GLY A 87 0.71 7.24 16.19
C GLY A 87 2.04 7.99 16.23
N GLN A 88 2.57 8.40 15.07
CA GLN A 88 3.83 9.13 14.96
C GLN A 88 3.64 10.65 14.79
N SER A 89 2.39 11.13 14.63
CA SER A 89 2.08 12.56 14.54
C SER A 89 1.65 13.15 15.88
N ILE A 90 2.15 12.61 17.00
CA ILE A 90 2.22 13.40 18.23
C ILE A 90 3.11 14.58 17.86
N THR A 91 2.48 15.75 17.75
CA THR A 91 3.07 17.06 17.58
C THR A 91 3.96 17.35 18.78
N ASP A 92 5.08 16.63 18.86
CA ASP A 92 6.01 16.80 19.94
C ASP A 92 6.80 18.07 19.64
N TYR A 93 6.22 19.18 20.10
CA TYR A 93 6.85 20.47 20.07
C TYR A 93 8.12 20.50 20.94
N ASN A 94 8.52 19.41 21.60
CA ASN A 94 9.78 19.37 22.33
C ASN A 94 10.96 18.98 21.44
N TYR A 95 12.05 19.70 21.61
CA TYR A 95 13.36 19.36 21.09
C TYR A 95 13.97 18.20 21.90
N LYS A 96 14.03 17.03 21.26
CA LYS A 96 14.44 15.76 21.92
C LYS A 96 15.92 15.43 21.81
N LYS A 97 16.69 16.11 20.97
CA LYS A 97 18.10 15.76 20.78
C LYS A 97 18.84 15.99 22.11
N PRO A 98 19.60 15.00 22.61
CA PRO A 98 20.39 15.19 23.82
C PRO A 98 21.41 16.30 23.60
N LEU A 99 21.69 17.09 24.64
CA LEU A 99 22.82 18.01 24.60
C LEU A 99 24.10 17.17 24.64
N GLN A 100 24.96 17.31 23.64
CA GLN A 100 26.24 16.58 23.58
C GLN A 100 27.33 17.27 24.41
N ASN A 101 27.25 18.59 24.57
CA ASN A 101 28.27 19.38 25.26
C ASN A 101 27.96 19.47 26.76
N ASP A 102 29.02 19.73 27.53
CA ASP A 102 28.90 20.07 28.94
C ASP A 102 27.97 21.29 29.11
N HIS A 103 27.12 21.23 30.14
CA HIS A 103 26.17 22.28 30.44
C HIS A 103 26.08 22.49 31.94
N GLN A 104 25.89 23.74 32.33
CA GLN A 104 25.66 24.12 33.71
C GLN A 104 24.23 24.59 33.88
N ILE A 105 23.53 24.03 34.86
CA ILE A 105 22.22 24.51 35.27
C ILE A 105 22.40 25.77 36.12
N LEU A 106 21.69 26.83 35.75
CA LEU A 106 21.65 28.09 36.46
C LEU A 106 20.38 28.18 37.31
N ASP A 107 20.44 28.96 38.39
CA ASP A 107 19.25 29.40 39.12
C ASP A 107 19.05 30.90 38.87
N GLU A 108 18.19 31.21 37.90
CA GLU A 108 17.82 32.58 37.51
C GLU A 108 16.37 32.90 37.94
N SER A 109 15.81 32.11 38.86
CA SER A 109 14.42 32.26 39.33
C SER A 109 14.13 33.66 39.86
N LYS A 110 15.06 34.24 40.61
CA LYS A 110 14.96 35.62 41.12
C LYS A 110 14.86 36.67 40.02
N ASN A 111 15.58 36.47 38.90
CA ASN A 111 15.58 37.39 37.77
C ASN A 111 14.32 37.26 36.91
N PHE A 112 13.73 36.06 36.86
CA PHE A 112 12.43 35.83 36.22
C PHE A 112 11.25 36.29 37.08
N GLY A 113 11.39 36.30 38.40
CA GLY A 113 10.35 36.73 39.33
C GLY A 113 9.07 35.89 39.16
N SER A 114 7.96 36.53 38.79
CA SER A 114 6.68 35.86 38.52
C SER A 114 6.54 35.32 37.10
N ASN A 115 7.49 35.61 36.20
CA ASN A 115 7.40 35.22 34.80
C ASN A 115 7.83 33.75 34.62
N SER A 116 7.08 33.01 33.81
CA SER A 116 7.47 31.67 33.39
C SER A 116 8.32 31.73 32.11
N GLY A 117 9.42 30.97 32.09
CA GLY A 117 10.26 30.88 30.90
C GLY A 117 11.54 30.11 31.15
N SER A 118 12.45 30.21 30.18
CA SER A 118 13.78 29.62 30.23
C SER A 118 14.82 30.61 29.74
N PHE A 119 16.07 30.37 30.09
CA PHE A 119 17.20 31.12 29.59
C PHE A 119 18.30 30.15 29.16
N VAL A 120 18.87 30.39 27.98
CA VAL A 120 19.94 29.56 27.42
C VAL A 120 21.03 30.48 26.89
N MET A 121 22.26 30.22 27.30
CA MET A 121 23.44 30.91 26.79
C MET A 121 24.50 29.88 26.40
N TYR A 122 25.20 30.16 25.30
CA TYR A 122 26.34 29.37 24.85
C TYR A 122 27.60 30.24 24.84
N SER A 123 28.68 29.74 25.43
CA SER A 123 29.98 30.40 25.42
C SER A 123 30.92 29.73 24.43
N MET A 124 31.22 30.41 23.32
CA MET A 124 32.20 29.93 22.33
C MET A 124 33.58 29.67 22.95
N LYS A 125 34.02 30.50 23.91
CA LYS A 125 35.35 30.40 24.55
C LYS A 125 35.50 29.15 25.42
N LYS A 126 34.42 28.74 26.09
CA LYS A 126 34.43 27.61 27.04
C LYS A 126 33.78 26.36 26.45
N ASP A 127 33.25 26.44 25.23
CA ASP A 127 32.42 25.42 24.59
C ASP A 127 31.36 24.81 25.55
N LYS A 128 30.66 25.70 26.26
CA LYS A 128 29.77 25.30 27.37
C LYS A 128 28.43 26.03 27.30
N TYR A 129 27.38 25.27 27.58
CA TYR A 129 26.02 25.81 27.75
C TYR A 129 25.74 26.18 29.20
N TYR A 130 24.94 27.22 29.38
CA TYR A 130 24.40 27.67 30.65
C TYR A 130 22.89 27.76 30.52
N ILE A 131 22.15 26.99 31.30
CA ILE A 131 20.71 26.76 31.09
C ILE A 131 19.94 26.96 32.38
N TYR A 132 18.96 27.86 32.37
CA TYR A 132 17.92 27.96 33.38
C TYR A 132 16.62 27.34 32.84
N ASN A 133 15.99 26.49 33.63
CA ASN A 133 14.75 25.77 33.30
C ASN A 133 14.86 24.94 32.00
N GLU A 134 15.70 23.90 32.02
CA GLU A 134 16.01 23.08 30.84
C GLU A 134 14.76 22.47 30.19
N LYS A 135 13.83 21.96 31.01
CA LYS A 135 12.57 21.38 30.51
C LYS A 135 11.78 22.37 29.67
N GLU A 136 11.71 23.63 30.09
CA GLU A 136 11.04 24.70 29.37
C GLU A 136 11.82 25.12 28.12
N SER A 137 13.16 25.16 28.19
CA SER A 137 14.03 25.52 27.04
C SER A 137 13.91 24.58 25.85
N ARG A 138 13.47 23.33 26.08
CA ARG A 138 13.28 22.33 25.04
C ARG A 138 11.93 22.45 24.34
N LYS A 139 10.96 23.20 24.87
CA LYS A 139 9.67 23.42 24.20
C LYS A 139 9.84 24.38 23.04
N ARG A 140 9.26 24.05 21.88
CA ARG A 140 9.23 24.92 20.70
C ARG A 140 8.00 25.81 20.74
N TYR A 141 8.24 27.09 20.51
CA TYR A 141 7.23 28.13 20.36
C TYR A 141 7.28 28.72 18.95
N SER A 142 6.22 29.41 18.54
CA SER A 142 6.28 30.24 17.33
C SER A 142 7.45 31.22 17.48
N PRO A 143 8.35 31.33 16.49
CA PRO A 143 9.46 32.28 16.56
C PRO A 143 9.01 33.74 16.39
N ASP A 144 7.78 33.98 15.92
CA ASP A 144 7.23 35.31 15.63
C ASP A 144 8.24 36.17 14.85
N SER A 145 8.56 37.37 15.34
CA SER A 145 9.52 38.25 14.67
C SER A 145 10.98 37.78 14.75
N THR A 146 11.34 36.80 15.59
CA THR A 146 12.73 36.28 15.62
C THR A 146 13.09 35.52 14.34
N TYR A 147 12.09 35.03 13.60
CA TYR A 147 12.32 34.41 12.29
C TYR A 147 12.79 35.40 11.22
N LYS A 148 12.59 36.71 11.43
CA LYS A 148 13.08 37.76 10.51
C LYS A 148 14.60 37.75 10.36
N ILE A 149 15.35 37.23 11.33
CA ILE A 149 16.81 37.03 11.22
C ILE A 149 17.13 36.11 10.02
N TYR A 150 16.42 34.98 9.91
CA TYR A 150 16.61 34.04 8.80
C TYR A 150 16.06 34.59 7.49
N LEU A 151 14.93 35.29 7.52
CA LEU A 151 14.38 35.94 6.32
C LEU A 151 15.36 36.98 5.74
N ALA A 152 16.02 37.77 6.60
CA ALA A 152 17.03 38.73 6.17
C ALA A 152 18.24 38.01 5.56
N MET A 153 18.73 36.94 6.19
CA MET A 153 19.83 36.13 5.67
C MET A 153 19.48 35.52 4.29
N PHE A 154 18.26 35.00 4.13
CA PHE A 154 17.76 34.51 2.85
C PHE A 154 17.57 35.61 1.81
N GLY A 155 17.19 36.81 2.24
CA GLY A 155 17.08 37.98 1.38
C GLY A 155 18.43 38.41 0.81
N LEU A 156 19.49 38.38 1.63
CA LEU A 156 20.86 38.64 1.21
C LEU A 156 21.38 37.56 0.25
N ASP A 157 21.20 36.29 0.61
CA ASP A 157 21.63 35.13 -0.18
C ASP A 157 20.98 35.10 -1.57
N ARG A 158 19.69 35.45 -1.66
CA ARG A 158 18.94 35.54 -2.92
C ARG A 158 19.07 36.89 -3.63
N HIS A 159 19.93 37.79 -3.14
CA HIS A 159 20.10 39.16 -3.66
C HIS A 159 18.81 39.99 -3.74
N ILE A 160 17.81 39.67 -2.91
CA ILE A 160 16.59 40.48 -2.74
C ILE A 160 16.92 41.77 -1.98
N ILE A 161 17.81 41.65 -0.99
CA ILE A 161 18.38 42.76 -0.23
C ILE A 161 19.88 42.78 -0.54
N SER A 162 20.47 43.95 -0.74
CA SER A 162 21.91 44.11 -0.96
C SER A 162 22.45 45.33 -0.22
N ASP A 163 23.76 45.34 0.02
CA ASP A 163 24.51 46.44 0.61
C ASP A 163 24.49 47.72 -0.25
N LYS A 164 24.25 47.59 -1.56
CA LYS A 164 24.35 48.67 -2.54
C LYS A 164 23.15 49.62 -2.60
N ASN A 165 22.08 49.37 -1.84
CA ASN A 165 20.84 50.15 -1.87
C ASN A 165 20.49 50.75 -0.48
N SER A 166 21.49 51.21 0.29
CA SER A 166 21.25 52.01 1.50
C SER A 166 21.13 53.50 1.20
#